data_AF-A0A534RJD9-F1
#
_entry.id   AF-A0A534RJD9-F1
#
_cell.length_a   1.000
_cell.length_b   1.000
_cell.length_c   1.000
_cell.angle_alpha   90.00
_cell.angle_beta   90.00
_cell.angle_gamma   90.00
#
_symmetry.space_group_name_H-M   'P 1'
#
loop_
_entity.id
_entity.type
_entity.pdbx_description
1 polymer ?
#
loop_
_entity_poly.entity_id
_entity_poly.type
_entity_poly.pdbx_seq_one_letter_code
_entity_poly.pdbx_strand_id
1 'polypeptide(L)' 'ECFWKAIEIARRQQARSLELRAMISLARLWQSQGKKNEARQMLAEVYGWFTEGFDTADLQEAKALLAELT' A
#
# COMPACT_ATOMS: atom_id res chain seq x y z
N GLU A 1 -10.54 -10.90 -3.00
CA GLU A 1 -10.72 -10.53 -4.42
C GLU A 1 -10.98 -9.02 -4.64
N CYS A 2 -11.70 -8.34 -3.74
CA CYS A 2 -12.02 -6.91 -3.91
C CYS A 2 -10.80 -5.95 -3.92
N PHE A 3 -9.79 -6.18 -3.07
CA PHE A 3 -8.61 -5.30 -3.00
C PHE A 3 -7.78 -5.34 -4.30
N TRP A 4 -7.56 -6.52 -4.87
CA TRP A 4 -6.86 -6.67 -6.14
C TRP A 4 -7.59 -5.98 -7.29
N LYS A 5 -8.92 -6.07 -7.33
CA LYS A 5 -9.73 -5.37 -8.34
C LYS A 5 -9.66 -3.85 -8.18
N ALA A 6 -9.65 -3.34 -6.95
CA ALA A 6 -9.45 -1.92 -6.67
C ALA A 6 -8.05 -1.43 -7.11
N ILE A 7 -7.00 -2.23 -6.83
CA ILE A 7 -5.62 -1.95 -7.26
C ILE A 7 -5.53 -1.93 -8.78
N GLU A 8 -6.13 -2.90 -9.47
CA GLU A 8 -6.11 -2.96 -10.94
C GLU A 8 -6.82 -1.75 -11.56
N ILE A 9 -8.01 -1.39 -11.03
CA ILE A 9 -8.77 -0.24 -11.48
C ILE A 9 -8.00 1.07 -11.23
N ALA A 10 -7.34 1.20 -10.07
CA ALA A 10 -6.51 2.36 -9.75
C ALA A 10 -5.29 2.46 -10.67
N ARG A 11 -4.60 1.34 -10.95
CA ARG A 11 -3.49 1.28 -11.91
C ARG A 11 -3.93 1.70 -13.31
N ARG A 12 -5.07 1.19 -13.79
CA ARG A 12 -5.62 1.57 -15.11
C ARG A 12 -5.95 3.05 -15.20
N GLN A 13 -6.43 3.66 -14.12
CA GLN A 13 -6.75 5.08 -14.05
C GLN A 13 -5.54 5.96 -13.72
N GLN A 14 -4.34 5.39 -13.57
CA GLN A 14 -3.15 6.09 -13.08
C GLN A 14 -3.37 6.79 -11.72
N ALA A 15 -4.37 6.34 -10.96
CA ALA A 15 -4.77 6.91 -9.68
C ALA A 15 -3.90 6.33 -8.56
N ARG A 16 -2.63 6.75 -8.52
CA ARG A 16 -1.62 6.23 -7.59
C ARG A 16 -2.02 6.34 -6.12
N SER A 17 -2.67 7.44 -5.73
CA SER A 17 -3.18 7.62 -4.35
C SER A 17 -4.24 6.58 -3.98
N LEU A 18 -5.15 6.23 -4.90
CA LEU A 18 -6.15 5.18 -4.67
C LEU A 18 -5.53 3.78 -4.66
N GLU A 19 -4.50 3.57 -5.49
CA GLU A 19 -3.70 2.33 -5.48
C GLU A 19 -3.04 2.15 -4.10
N LEU A 20 -2.37 3.18 -3.59
CA LEU A 20 -1.71 3.15 -2.29
C LEU A 20 -2.69 2.84 -1.14
N ARG A 21 -3.86 3.48 -1.13
CA ARG A 21 -4.87 3.24 -0.09
C ARG A 21 -5.40 1.81 -0.08
N ALA A 22 -5.63 1.23 -1.25
CA ALA A 22 -6.02 -0.17 -1.38
C ALA A 22 -4.90 -1.11 -0.91
N MET A 23 -3.65 -0.77 -1.22
CA MET A 23 -2.47 -1.53 -0.81
C MET A 23 -2.23 -1.50 0.70
N ILE A 24 -2.42 -0.36 1.36
CA ILE A 24 -2.34 -0.25 2.82
C ILE A 24 -3.37 -1.18 3.48
N SER A 25 -4.61 -1.15 2.98
CA SER A 25 -5.69 -2.00 3.49
C SER A 25 -5.35 -3.49 3.34
N LEU A 26 -4.77 -3.88 2.20
CA LEU A 26 -4.33 -5.25 1.95
C LEU A 26 -3.15 -5.65 2.84
N ALA A 27 -2.18 -4.75 3.04
CA ALA A 27 -1.02 -4.98 3.89
C ALA A 27 -1.43 -5.20 5.36
N ARG A 28 -2.40 -4.43 5.89
CA ARG A 28 -2.95 -4.65 7.24
C ARG A 28 -3.64 -6.01 7.36
N LEU A 29 -4.39 -6.42 6.35
CA LEU A 29 -5.02 -7.74 6.33
C LEU A 29 -3.99 -8.87 6.34
N TRP A 30 -2.89 -8.72 5.59
CA TRP A 30 -1.80 -9.71 5.57
C TRP A 30 -0.98 -9.70 6.86
N GLN A 31 -0.79 -8.55 7.50
CA GLN A 31 -0.20 -8.45 8.84
C GLN A 31 -0.99 -9.30 9.85
N SER A 32 -2.32 -9.19 9.84
CA SER A 32 -3.21 -9.99 10.69
C SER A 32 -3.13 -11.49 10.41
N GLN A 33 -2.80 -11.88 9.18
CA GLN A 33 -2.61 -13.29 8.77
C GLN A 33 -1.18 -13.80 8.98
N GLY A 34 -0.28 -12.99 9.57
CA GLY A 34 1.13 -13.36 9.78
C GLY A 34 2.01 -13.26 8.53
N LYS A 35 1.48 -12.77 7.40
CA LYS A 35 2.18 -12.62 6.11
C LYS A 35 2.89 -11.26 6.02
N LYS A 36 3.72 -10.96 7.03
CA LYS A 36 4.36 -9.65 7.16
C LYS A 36 5.33 -9.34 6.03
N ASN A 37 6.10 -10.33 5.58
CA ASN A 37 7.10 -10.14 4.53
C ASN A 37 6.45 -9.80 3.19
N GLU A 38 5.39 -10.52 2.81
CA GLU A 38 4.63 -10.24 1.59
C GLU A 38 3.95 -8.87 1.65
N ALA A 39 3.38 -8.51 2.82
CA ALA A 39 2.77 -7.21 3.04
C ALA A 39 3.79 -6.08 2.88
N ARG A 40 4.97 -6.25 3.47
CA ARG A 40 6.07 -5.29 3.39
C ARG A 40 6.54 -5.12 1.95
N GLN A 41 6.82 -6.23 1.25
CA GLN A 41 7.38 -6.18 -0.10
C GLN A 41 6.44 -5.45 -1.06
N MET A 42 5.15 -5.79 -1.03
CA MET A 42 4.17 -5.16 -1.91
C MET A 42 3.92 -3.69 -1.57
N LEU A 43 3.83 -3.35 -0.28
CA LEU A 43 3.63 -1.96 0.14
C LEU A 43 4.85 -1.10 -0.17
N ALA A 44 6.06 -1.64 0.00
CA ALA A 44 7.32 -0.95 -0.31
C ALA A 44 7.47 -0.68 -1.81
N GLU A 45 7.07 -1.62 -2.66
CA GLU A 45 7.04 -1.41 -4.11
C GLU A 45 6.18 -0.20 -4.46
N VAL A 46 4.92 -0.18 -4.01
CA VAL A 46 3.98 0.91 -4.32
C VAL A 46 4.40 2.24 -3.69
N TYR A 47 4.89 2.22 -2.45
CA TYR A 47 5.43 3.41 -1.79
C TYR A 47 6.64 4.00 -2.54
N GLY A 48 7.51 3.17 -3.10
CA GLY A 48 8.70 3.59 -3.85
C GLY A 48 8.42 4.30 -5.19
N TRP A 49 7.20 4.20 -5.73
CA TRP A 49 6.79 4.96 -6.93
C TRP A 49 6.52 6.43 -6.64
N PHE A 50 6.31 6.80 -5.38
CA PHE A 50 6.08 8.18 -5.00
C PHE A 50 7.42 8.87 -4.78
N THR A 51 7.69 9.92 -5.55
CA THR A 51 8.85 10.81 -5.36
C THR A 51 8.47 12.09 -4.63
N GLU A 52 7.17 12.38 -4.52
CA GLU A 52 6.60 13.60 -3.95
C GLU A 52 5.31 13.28 -3.18
N GLY A 53 4.84 14.24 -2.38
CA GLY A 53 3.59 14.09 -1.62
C GLY A 53 3.70 13.31 -0.32
N PHE A 54 4.91 13.11 0.21
CA PHE A 54 5.15 12.38 1.46
C PHE A 54 4.45 13.00 2.69
N ASP A 55 4.01 14.25 2.62
CA ASP A 55 3.18 14.90 3.64
C ASP A 55 1.69 14.49 3.59
N THR A 56 1.27 13.73 2.57
CA THR A 56 -0.11 13.23 2.47
C THR A 56 -0.36 12.13 3.49
N ALA A 57 -1.59 12.08 4.00
CA ALA A 57 -2.01 11.09 5.00
C ALA A 57 -1.76 9.64 4.55
N ASP A 58 -2.04 9.33 3.27
CA ASP A 58 -1.84 7.98 2.72
C ASP A 58 -0.35 7.57 2.72
N LEU A 59 0.57 8.49 2.37
CA LEU A 59 2.01 8.19 2.37
C LEU A 59 2.59 8.12 3.78
N GLN A 60 2.13 8.95 4.71
CA GLN A 60 2.51 8.84 6.12
C GLN A 60 2.04 7.52 6.71
N GLU A 61 0.80 7.10 6.41
CA GLU A 61 0.26 5.82 6.86
C GLU A 61 1.01 4.62 6.28
N ALA A 62 1.33 4.65 4.97
CA ALA A 62 2.13 3.60 4.34
C ALA A 62 3.52 3.48 4.98
N LYS A 63 4.17 4.60 5.29
CA LYS A 63 5.48 4.63 5.96
C LYS A 63 5.40 4.03 7.37
N ALA A 64 4.38 4.40 8.15
CA ALA A 64 4.16 3.86 9.49
C ALA A 64 3.94 2.35 9.43
N LEU A 65 3.09 1.88 8.52
CA LEU A 65 2.81 0.45 8.36
C LEU A 65 4.05 -0.33 7.89
N LEU A 66 4.87 0.23 7.00
CA LEU A 66 6.16 -0.37 6.62
C LEU A 66 7.11 -0.52 7.80
N ALA A 67 7.13 0.43 8.74
CA ALA A 67 7.91 0.33 9.96
C ALA A 67 7.41 -0.81 10.86
N GLU A 68 6.09 -0.97 11.03
CA GLU A 68 5.47 -2.05 11.82
C GLU A 68 5.62 -3.45 11.21
N LEU A 69 5.86 -3.52 9.90
CA LEU A 69 6.12 -4.75 9.15
C LEU A 69 7.62 -5.10 9.08
N THR A 70 8.48 -4.36 9.78
CA THR A 70 9.90 -4.71 10.01
C THR A 70 10.01 -5.72 11.14
#